data_AF-A0A838ZC31-F1
#
_entry.id   AF-A0A838ZC31-F1
#
_cell.length_a   1.000
_cell.length_b   1.000
_cell.length_c   1.000
_cell.angle_alpha   90.00
_cell.angle_beta   90.00
_cell.angle_gamma   90.00
#
_symmetry.space_group_name_H-M   'P 1'
#
loop_
_entity.id
_entity.type
_entity.pdbx_description
1 polymer ?
#
loop_
_entity_poly.entity_id
_entity_poly.type
_entity_poly.pdbx_seq_one_letter_code
_entity_poly.pdbx_strand_id
1 'polypeptide(L)'
;MPRNFYSSAITFTAIYAVLILFKSIVYLLIGVQASNLPSISGWFTFEFLVWLVWAIILLKYFHFYRYSFVFWALILSIAASTLHFFSFLRLMQTKEILNYHILFIIISLVAGILYAIGLLSSDTSKKPWLRTAGIVLLIVGIIMTSAIILTINSTSFMQSGMLMHIEQWIGLAGTLVPIAFIFHFLEEKKTGTDKPAANVELWINTINFSIFIIVMGGLYFCSNLLMDSLYIDKNARREDAHLKKLAEPFEAGIYINTHNDTLRYRLLKPLNYDSTRRYPLVVCLHGSSGSGVDNLKQIGSSLPVPLLSKPENRAKYPAFLLVPQCPVGTTWGGIPNFLTVDSLVFEVIAKLQQKLPFDTNRYYVAGNSLGGYGVWHFISTHPTLFAAAIPISGAGDASLAKNIINIPVWAFHGAKDINVPVIGSRVMIEAMKKAGGQPKYTEYPDKAHNIWTEVSDTPGLLDWLFAQKRDELKQNN
;
A
#
# COMPACT_ATOMS: atom_id res chain seq x y z
N MET A 1 -32.34 25.46 23.65
CA MET A 1 -32.87 25.41 22.26
C MET A 1 -34.25 24.73 22.25
N PRO A 2 -35.05 24.83 21.17
CA PRO A 2 -36.36 24.18 21.11
C PRO A 2 -36.24 22.66 20.91
N ARG A 3 -37.25 21.89 21.34
CA ARG A 3 -37.28 20.41 21.24
C ARG A 3 -37.09 19.89 19.81
N ASN A 4 -37.58 20.62 18.82
CA ASN A 4 -37.47 20.25 17.41
C ASN A 4 -36.03 20.34 16.88
N PHE A 5 -35.21 21.27 17.41
CA PHE A 5 -33.79 21.32 17.10
C PHE A 5 -33.09 20.03 17.55
N TYR A 6 -33.30 19.61 18.80
CA TYR A 6 -32.67 18.40 19.31
C TYR A 6 -33.14 17.15 18.56
N SER A 7 -34.41 17.07 18.18
CA SER A 7 -34.92 15.94 17.39
C SER A 7 -34.21 15.83 16.03
N SER A 8 -33.99 16.97 15.37
CA SER A 8 -33.28 17.02 14.08
C SER A 8 -31.79 16.70 14.27
N ALA A 9 -31.16 17.27 15.31
CA ALA A 9 -29.75 17.02 15.64
C ALA A 9 -29.47 15.56 16.01
N ILE A 10 -30.36 14.91 16.79
CA ILE A 10 -30.28 13.49 17.12
C ILE A 10 -30.35 12.64 15.85
N THR A 11 -31.35 12.90 14.99
CA THR A 11 -31.55 12.14 13.75
C THR A 11 -30.33 12.26 12.84
N PHE A 12 -29.83 13.48 12.64
CA PHE A 12 -28.62 13.72 11.85
C PHE A 12 -27.40 13.01 12.45
N THR A 13 -27.18 13.15 13.76
CA THR A 13 -26.03 12.55 14.45
C THR A 13 -26.07 11.03 14.39
N ALA A 14 -27.26 10.42 14.46
CA ALA A 14 -27.44 8.98 14.30
C ALA A 14 -27.08 8.51 12.89
N ILE A 15 -27.52 9.23 11.84
CA ILE A 15 -27.16 8.92 10.45
C ILE A 15 -25.64 9.01 10.27
N TYR A 16 -25.02 10.08 10.78
CA TYR A 16 -23.57 10.24 10.73
C TYR A 16 -22.84 9.09 11.45
N ALA A 17 -23.28 8.70 12.65
CA ALA A 17 -22.70 7.57 13.38
C ALA A 17 -22.80 6.25 12.60
N VAL A 18 -23.94 5.99 11.96
CA VAL A 18 -24.15 4.80 11.11
C VAL A 18 -23.20 4.79 9.92
N LEU A 19 -23.00 5.94 9.24
CA LEU A 19 -22.09 6.03 8.10
C LEU A 19 -20.64 5.74 8.52
N ILE A 20 -20.17 6.34 9.62
CA ILE A 20 -18.81 6.06 10.13
C ILE A 20 -18.67 4.59 10.49
N LEU A 21 -19.65 4.02 11.21
CA LEU A 21 -19.63 2.61 11.60
C LEU A 21 -19.58 1.68 10.39
N PHE A 22 -20.38 1.97 9.36
CA PHE A 22 -20.37 1.20 8.11
C PHE A 22 -18.99 1.20 7.47
N LYS A 23 -18.35 2.38 7.32
CA LYS A 23 -16.97 2.47 6.80
C LYS A 23 -16.01 1.67 7.67
N SER A 24 -16.06 1.84 9.00
CA SER A 24 -15.17 1.14 9.93
C SER A 24 -15.30 -0.38 9.80
N ILE A 25 -16.52 -0.91 9.66
CA ILE A 25 -16.75 -2.33 9.42
C ILE A 25 -16.14 -2.77 8.07
N VAL A 26 -16.38 -2.03 6.99
CA VAL A 26 -15.79 -2.34 5.68
C VAL A 26 -14.27 -2.39 5.78
N TYR A 27 -13.65 -1.41 6.42
CA TYR A 27 -12.20 -1.32 6.62
C TYR A 27 -11.63 -2.47 7.46
N LEU A 28 -12.37 -2.92 8.48
CA LEU A 28 -11.99 -4.09 9.28
C LEU A 28 -12.08 -5.40 8.48
N LEU A 29 -13.04 -5.50 7.55
CA LEU A 29 -13.24 -6.71 6.74
C LEU A 29 -12.21 -6.88 5.63
N ILE A 30 -11.87 -5.82 4.90
CA ILE A 30 -10.99 -5.90 3.71
C ILE A 30 -9.59 -5.31 3.93
N GLY A 31 -9.33 -4.73 5.10
CA GLY A 31 -8.03 -4.23 5.49
C GLY A 31 -7.51 -3.08 4.61
N VAL A 32 -6.19 -3.08 4.38
CA VAL A 32 -5.46 -2.07 3.58
C VAL A 32 -6.02 -1.90 2.16
N GLN A 33 -6.65 -2.94 1.62
CA GLN A 33 -7.21 -2.92 0.28
C GLN A 33 -8.39 -1.96 0.13
N ALA A 34 -9.04 -1.58 1.24
CA ALA A 34 -10.13 -0.60 1.24
C ALA A 34 -9.74 0.74 0.58
N SER A 35 -8.50 1.18 0.83
CA SER A 35 -7.96 2.43 0.28
C SER A 35 -7.76 2.39 -1.24
N ASN A 36 -7.86 1.21 -1.87
CA ASN A 36 -7.73 1.04 -3.32
C ASN A 36 -9.09 0.89 -4.02
N LEU A 37 -10.21 0.90 -3.29
CA LEU A 37 -11.53 0.77 -3.91
C LEU A 37 -11.83 1.99 -4.81
N PRO A 38 -12.34 1.81 -6.03
CA PRO A 38 -12.72 2.92 -6.92
C PRO A 38 -13.68 3.92 -6.26
N SER A 39 -14.64 3.41 -5.47
CA SER A 39 -15.60 4.21 -4.72
C SER A 39 -15.03 4.96 -3.51
N ILE A 40 -13.80 4.68 -3.07
CA ILE A 40 -13.31 5.20 -1.78
C ILE A 40 -13.17 6.72 -1.75
N SER A 41 -12.73 7.33 -2.84
CA SER A 41 -12.59 8.79 -2.93
C SER A 41 -13.95 9.48 -2.86
N GLY A 42 -14.96 8.90 -3.52
CA GLY A 42 -16.34 9.36 -3.43
C GLY A 42 -16.90 9.23 -2.01
N TRP A 43 -16.66 8.09 -1.37
CA TRP A 43 -17.04 7.86 0.02
C TRP A 43 -16.42 8.89 0.98
N PHE A 44 -15.10 9.10 0.94
CA PHE A 44 -14.43 10.06 1.80
C PHE A 44 -14.95 11.48 1.61
N THR A 45 -15.23 11.87 0.37
CA THR A 45 -15.81 13.19 0.05
C THR A 45 -17.20 13.32 0.67
N PHE A 46 -18.04 12.30 0.49
CA PHE A 46 -19.38 12.28 1.06
C PHE A 46 -19.36 12.34 2.59
N GLU A 47 -18.54 11.51 3.24
CA GLU A 47 -18.38 11.49 4.69
C GLU A 47 -17.90 12.83 5.24
N PHE A 48 -16.92 13.46 4.58
CA PHE A 48 -16.42 14.78 4.98
C PHE A 48 -17.52 15.85 4.93
N LEU A 49 -18.37 15.85 3.89
CA LEU A 49 -19.49 16.78 3.79
C LEU A 49 -20.53 16.54 4.89
N VAL A 50 -20.84 15.27 5.21
CA VAL A 50 -21.74 14.92 6.32
C VAL A 50 -21.16 15.40 7.66
N TRP A 51 -19.86 15.17 7.89
CA TRP A 51 -19.17 15.62 9.09
C TRP A 51 -19.17 17.14 9.21
N LEU A 52 -18.96 17.88 8.11
CA LEU A 52 -18.96 19.34 8.11
C LEU A 52 -20.33 19.89 8.54
N VAL A 53 -21.42 19.32 8.01
CA VAL A 53 -22.78 19.71 8.42
C VAL A 53 -23.03 19.36 9.89
N TRP A 54 -22.58 18.18 10.35
CA TRP A 54 -22.65 17.83 11.77
C TRP A 54 -21.90 18.83 12.66
N ALA A 55 -20.69 19.22 12.27
CA ALA A 55 -19.89 20.20 12.99
C ALA A 55 -20.57 21.58 13.05
N ILE A 56 -21.27 22.00 11.98
CA ILE A 56 -22.08 23.24 11.96
C ILE A 56 -23.24 23.16 12.95
N ILE A 57 -23.92 22.00 13.06
CA ILE A 57 -24.97 21.78 14.07
C ILE A 57 -24.39 21.96 15.48
N LEU A 58 -23.20 21.41 15.74
CA LEU A 58 -22.51 21.56 17.03
C LEU A 58 -22.10 23.01 17.30
N LEU A 59 -21.56 23.73 16.31
CA LEU A 59 -21.24 25.15 16.44
C LEU A 59 -22.47 25.97 16.83
N LYS A 60 -23.62 25.69 16.19
CA LYS A 60 -24.88 26.36 16.51
C LYS A 60 -25.30 26.10 17.96
N TYR A 61 -25.14 24.86 18.43
CA TYR A 61 -25.42 24.47 19.81
C TYR A 61 -24.47 25.18 20.80
N PHE A 62 -23.16 25.12 20.58
CA PHE A 62 -22.17 25.75 21.47
C PHE A 62 -22.28 27.27 21.49
N HIS A 63 -22.63 27.91 20.38
CA HIS A 63 -22.92 29.33 20.32
C HIS A 63 -24.15 29.70 21.17
N PHE A 64 -25.24 28.94 21.05
CA PHE A 64 -26.48 29.20 21.80
C PHE A 64 -26.25 29.14 23.32
N TYR A 65 -25.48 28.17 23.79
CA TYR A 65 -25.15 28.00 25.20
C TYR A 65 -23.91 28.79 25.66
N ARG A 66 -23.33 29.61 24.77
CA ARG A 66 -22.15 30.46 25.03
C ARG A 66 -20.93 29.67 25.54
N TYR A 67 -20.75 28.45 25.06
CA TYR A 67 -19.55 27.65 25.32
C TYR A 67 -18.37 28.14 24.45
N SER A 68 -17.87 29.34 24.75
CA SER A 68 -16.94 30.09 23.90
C SER A 68 -15.65 29.32 23.57
N PHE A 69 -15.01 28.72 24.56
CA PHE A 69 -13.77 27.99 24.34
C PHE A 69 -13.97 26.78 23.40
N VAL A 70 -14.98 25.96 23.68
CA VAL A 70 -15.32 24.78 22.85
C VAL A 70 -15.74 25.19 21.44
N PHE A 71 -16.47 26.29 21.31
CA PHE A 71 -16.88 26.85 20.02
C PHE A 71 -15.67 27.21 19.15
N TRP A 72 -14.71 27.97 19.68
CA TRP A 72 -13.51 28.36 18.93
C TRP A 72 -12.58 27.17 18.66
N ALA A 73 -12.46 26.24 19.60
CA ALA A 73 -11.70 25.01 19.39
C ALA A 73 -12.32 24.15 18.27
N LEU A 74 -13.65 24.10 18.17
CA LEU A 74 -14.34 23.42 17.07
C LEU A 74 -14.12 24.13 15.73
N ILE A 75 -14.13 25.47 15.68
CA ILE A 75 -13.79 26.22 14.45
C ILE A 75 -12.37 25.90 13.98
N LEU A 76 -11.40 25.89 14.90
CA LEU A 76 -10.02 25.54 14.58
C LEU A 76 -9.92 24.09 14.05
N SER A 77 -10.63 23.15 14.67
CA SER A 77 -10.72 21.76 14.22
C SER A 77 -11.32 21.65 12.81
N ILE A 78 -12.38 22.40 12.51
CA ILE A 78 -12.98 22.45 11.16
C ILE A 78 -11.97 22.94 10.13
N ALA A 79 -11.27 24.04 10.40
CA ALA A 79 -10.28 24.58 9.48
C ALA A 79 -9.14 23.59 9.24
N ALA A 80 -8.61 22.98 10.30
CA ALA A 80 -7.52 22.03 10.24
C ALA A 80 -7.91 20.74 9.48
N SER A 81 -9.07 20.16 9.78
CA SER A 81 -9.56 18.97 9.07
C SER A 81 -9.91 19.24 7.61
N THR A 82 -10.34 20.46 7.27
CA THR A 82 -10.55 20.87 5.87
C THR A 82 -9.24 20.90 5.09
N LEU A 83 -8.18 21.47 5.66
CA LEU A 83 -6.85 21.45 5.05
C LEU A 83 -6.33 20.02 4.88
N HIS A 84 -6.51 19.18 5.91
CA HIS A 84 -6.16 17.77 5.85
C HIS A 84 -6.92 17.04 4.73
N PHE A 85 -8.24 17.24 4.64
CA PHE A 85 -9.10 16.65 3.60
C PHE A 85 -8.62 16.99 2.18
N PHE A 86 -8.35 18.26 1.88
CA PHE A 86 -7.86 18.64 0.56
C PHE A 86 -6.46 18.09 0.26
N SER A 87 -5.58 18.01 1.27
CA SER A 87 -4.28 17.36 1.10
C SER A 87 -4.43 15.86 0.78
N PHE A 88 -5.39 15.19 1.42
CA PHE A 88 -5.68 13.78 1.20
C PHE A 88 -6.28 13.54 -0.20
N LEU A 89 -7.21 14.38 -0.64
CA LEU A 89 -7.74 14.28 -2.01
C LEU A 89 -6.64 14.42 -3.06
N ARG A 90 -5.72 15.36 -2.85
CA ARG A 90 -4.59 15.55 -3.77
C ARG A 90 -3.65 14.34 -3.77
N LEU A 91 -3.33 13.80 -2.59
CA LEU A 91 -2.57 12.54 -2.45
C LEU A 91 -3.24 11.39 -3.23
N MET A 92 -4.57 11.26 -3.12
CA MET A 92 -5.31 10.20 -3.80
C MET A 92 -5.29 10.34 -5.32
N GLN A 93 -5.27 11.58 -5.83
CA GLN A 93 -5.23 11.91 -7.26
C GLN A 93 -3.84 11.78 -7.87
N THR A 94 -2.80 12.32 -7.21
CA THR A 94 -1.43 12.33 -7.76
C THR A 94 -0.64 11.08 -7.40
N LYS A 95 -1.08 10.31 -6.38
CA LYS A 95 -0.33 9.19 -5.78
C LYS A 95 1.04 9.58 -5.25
N GLU A 96 1.30 10.88 -5.09
CA GLU A 96 2.54 11.42 -4.55
C GLU A 96 2.32 11.92 -3.13
N ILE A 97 3.21 11.53 -2.22
CA ILE A 97 3.23 12.08 -0.86
C ILE A 97 3.71 13.52 -0.96
N LEU A 98 2.78 14.48 -0.83
CA LEU A 98 3.12 15.88 -0.70
C LEU A 98 3.89 16.09 0.60
N ASN A 99 5.01 16.82 0.55
CA ASN A 99 5.83 17.16 1.72
C ASN A 99 5.02 17.76 2.90
N TYR A 100 3.87 18.36 2.62
CA TYR A 100 2.98 18.99 3.61
C TYR A 100 1.84 18.10 4.12
N HIS A 101 1.65 16.88 3.59
CA HIS A 101 0.52 16.02 4.00
C HIS A 101 0.62 15.63 5.48
N ILE A 102 1.80 15.21 5.94
CA ILE A 102 2.08 14.89 7.35
C ILE A 102 1.85 16.12 8.24
N LEU A 103 2.25 17.31 7.77
CA LEU A 103 2.02 18.56 8.49
C LEU A 103 0.52 18.80 8.72
N PHE A 104 -0.32 18.61 7.70
CA PHE A 104 -1.78 18.79 7.86
C PHE A 104 -2.43 17.74 8.75
N ILE A 105 -1.92 16.50 8.77
CA ILE A 105 -2.34 15.48 9.74
C ILE A 105 -2.05 15.96 11.17
N ILE A 106 -0.83 16.44 11.43
CA ILE A 106 -0.43 16.93 12.75
C ILE A 106 -1.28 18.13 13.18
N ILE A 107 -1.50 19.10 12.28
CA ILE A 107 -2.35 20.28 12.56
C ILE A 107 -3.78 19.84 12.90
N SER A 108 -4.35 18.90 12.14
CA SER A 108 -5.69 18.35 12.42
C SER A 108 -5.76 17.62 13.76
N LEU A 109 -4.72 16.88 14.14
CA LEU A 109 -4.67 16.18 15.43
C LEU A 109 -4.57 17.16 16.60
N VAL A 110 -3.70 18.16 16.51
CA VAL A 110 -3.56 19.19 17.55
C VAL A 110 -4.87 19.94 17.74
N ALA A 111 -5.53 20.34 16.64
CA ALA A 111 -6.82 21.00 16.69
C ALA A 111 -7.92 20.09 17.28
N GLY A 112 -7.91 18.79 16.94
CA GLY A 112 -8.82 17.80 17.51
C GLY A 112 -8.63 17.59 19.02
N ILE A 113 -7.38 17.56 19.49
CA ILE A 113 -7.05 17.47 20.92
C ILE A 113 -7.49 18.73 21.66
N LEU A 114 -7.28 19.92 21.08
CA LEU A 114 -7.76 21.18 21.66
C LEU A 114 -9.29 21.17 21.77
N TYR A 115 -10.00 20.66 20.76
CA TYR A 115 -11.45 20.48 20.83
C TYR A 115 -11.88 19.49 21.92
N ALA A 116 -11.16 18.37 22.08
CA ALA A 116 -11.40 17.41 23.16
C ALA A 116 -11.22 18.05 24.55
N ILE A 117 -10.13 18.80 24.75
CA ILE A 117 -9.88 19.59 25.96
C ILE A 117 -11.00 20.61 26.17
N GLY A 118 -11.49 21.22 25.09
CA GLY A 118 -12.69 22.04 25.06
C GLY A 118 -13.85 21.37 25.80
N LEU A 119 -14.27 20.20 25.32
CA LEU A 119 -15.38 19.45 25.91
C LEU A 119 -15.13 19.07 27.38
N LEU A 120 -13.87 18.84 27.76
CA LEU A 120 -13.45 18.52 29.12
C LEU A 120 -13.30 19.72 30.05
N SER A 121 -13.41 20.94 29.55
CA SER A 121 -13.18 22.17 30.30
C SER A 121 -14.47 22.93 30.61
N SER A 122 -14.39 23.90 31.52
CA SER A 122 -15.45 24.89 31.81
C SER A 122 -16.82 24.25 32.10
N ASP A 123 -17.90 24.82 31.56
CA ASP A 123 -19.28 24.42 31.81
C ASP A 123 -19.75 23.20 30.98
N THR A 124 -19.07 22.87 29.88
CA THR A 124 -19.38 21.66 29.10
C THR A 124 -19.03 20.39 29.86
N SER A 125 -17.99 20.43 30.71
CA SER A 125 -17.56 19.29 31.54
C SER A 125 -18.63 18.83 32.54
N LYS A 126 -19.58 19.70 32.89
CA LYS A 126 -20.73 19.40 33.76
C LYS A 126 -21.77 18.51 33.07
N LYS A 127 -21.74 18.41 31.74
CA LYS A 127 -22.61 17.53 30.96
C LYS A 127 -21.93 16.18 30.78
N PRO A 128 -22.47 15.09 31.37
CA PRO A 128 -21.76 13.80 31.44
C PRO A 128 -21.41 13.27 30.06
N TRP A 129 -22.32 13.38 29.09
CA TRP A 129 -22.10 12.88 27.73
C TRP A 129 -21.14 13.73 26.90
N LEU A 130 -21.11 15.06 27.08
CA LEU A 130 -20.07 15.89 26.44
C LEU A 130 -18.69 15.58 27.01
N ARG A 131 -18.60 15.35 28.34
CA ARG A 131 -17.37 14.89 28.99
C ARG A 131 -16.93 13.53 28.43
N THR A 132 -17.85 12.57 28.28
CA THR A 132 -17.56 11.27 27.64
C THR A 132 -17.02 11.43 26.23
N ALA A 133 -17.66 12.27 25.39
CA ALA A 133 -17.18 12.57 24.05
C ALA A 133 -15.76 13.16 24.05
N GLY A 134 -15.46 14.08 24.98
CA GLY A 134 -14.13 14.64 25.17
C GLY A 134 -13.08 13.60 25.58
N ILE A 135 -13.43 12.68 26.50
CA ILE A 135 -12.52 11.59 26.93
C ILE A 135 -12.18 10.69 25.74
N VAL A 136 -13.19 10.26 24.98
CA VAL A 136 -12.98 9.39 23.81
C VAL A 136 -12.09 10.07 22.78
N LEU A 137 -12.39 11.33 22.43
CA LEU A 137 -11.58 12.10 21.48
C LEU A 137 -10.13 12.27 21.94
N LEU A 138 -9.91 12.52 23.23
CA LEU A 138 -8.57 12.67 23.79
C LEU A 138 -7.79 11.35 23.73
N ILE A 139 -8.40 10.22 24.12
CA ILE A 139 -7.76 8.90 24.07
C ILE A 139 -7.39 8.56 22.62
N VAL A 140 -8.32 8.70 21.69
CA VAL A 140 -8.09 8.44 20.26
C VAL A 140 -6.99 9.35 19.71
N GLY A 141 -7.01 10.64 20.07
CA GLY A 141 -5.98 11.60 19.66
C GLY A 141 -4.59 11.25 20.17
N ILE A 142 -4.48 10.81 21.44
CA ILE A 142 -3.21 10.38 22.04
C ILE A 142 -2.67 9.13 21.31
N ILE A 143 -3.52 8.11 21.12
CA ILE A 143 -3.11 6.87 20.44
C ILE A 143 -2.64 7.18 19.01
N MET A 144 -3.38 8.02 18.26
CA MET A 144 -2.99 8.40 16.91
C MET A 144 -1.67 9.17 16.88
N THR A 145 -1.49 10.12 17.81
CA THR A 145 -0.26 10.91 17.91
C THR A 145 0.94 10.00 18.21
N SER A 146 0.81 9.08 19.18
CA SER A 146 1.83 8.09 19.49
C SER A 146 2.15 7.19 18.29
N ALA A 147 1.13 6.73 17.57
CA ALA A 147 1.32 5.89 16.37
C ALA A 147 2.07 6.62 15.25
N ILE A 148 1.77 7.90 15.01
CA ILE A 148 2.49 8.73 14.03
C ILE A 148 3.94 8.94 14.47
N ILE A 149 4.18 9.29 15.74
CA ILE A 149 5.54 9.45 16.28
C ILE A 149 6.35 8.16 16.12
N LEU A 150 5.76 7.01 16.43
CA LEU A 150 6.40 5.71 16.23
C LEU A 150 6.66 5.42 14.76
N THR A 151 5.74 5.78 13.86
CA THR A 151 5.93 5.60 12.41
C THR A 151 7.08 6.44 11.87
N ILE A 152 7.24 7.66 12.36
CA ILE A 152 8.33 8.56 11.95
C ILE A 152 9.68 8.09 12.52
N ASN A 153 9.70 7.58 13.76
CA ASN A 153 10.95 7.27 14.47
C ASN A 153 11.37 5.79 14.41
N SER A 154 10.51 4.88 13.97
CA SER A 154 10.77 3.45 13.95
C SER A 154 10.46 2.84 12.58
N THR A 155 11.53 2.48 11.87
CA THR A 155 11.45 1.78 10.57
C THR A 155 10.74 0.43 10.71
N SER A 156 10.93 -0.29 11.82
CA SER A 156 10.24 -1.57 12.07
C SER A 156 8.73 -1.37 12.29
N PHE A 157 8.34 -0.29 12.99
CA PHE A 157 6.94 0.06 13.17
C PHE A 157 6.28 0.46 11.84
N MET A 158 6.95 1.31 11.06
CA MET A 158 6.50 1.69 9.72
C MET A 158 6.28 0.46 8.82
N GLN A 159 7.23 -0.48 8.80
CA GLN A 159 7.17 -1.68 7.97
C GLN A 159 6.15 -2.71 8.43
N SER A 160 5.80 -2.73 9.72
CA SER A 160 4.81 -3.65 10.26
C SER A 160 3.38 -3.39 9.76
N GLY A 161 3.11 -2.23 9.16
CA GLY A 161 1.75 -1.80 8.79
C GLY A 161 0.85 -1.50 9.99
N MET A 162 1.41 -1.46 11.20
CA MET A 162 0.66 -1.31 12.45
C MET A 162 -0.09 0.02 12.55
N LEU A 163 0.43 1.10 11.96
CA LEU A 163 -0.28 2.38 11.86
C LEU A 163 -1.66 2.20 11.22
N MET A 164 -1.76 1.44 10.14
CA MET A 164 -3.03 1.22 9.43
C MET A 164 -4.02 0.43 10.27
N HIS A 165 -3.55 -0.56 11.03
CA HIS A 165 -4.40 -1.30 11.96
C HIS A 165 -4.89 -0.40 13.11
N ILE A 166 -4.01 0.45 13.64
CA ILE A 166 -4.40 1.44 14.66
C ILE A 166 -5.46 2.38 14.10
N GLU A 167 -5.28 2.90 12.88
CA GLU A 167 -6.28 3.75 12.21
C GLU A 167 -7.65 3.08 12.07
N GLN A 168 -7.71 1.77 11.75
CA GLN A 168 -8.96 1.01 11.66
C GLN A 168 -9.71 0.99 13.00
N TRP A 169 -8.99 0.64 14.07
CA TRP A 169 -9.56 0.57 15.42
C TRP A 169 -9.93 1.95 15.96
N ILE A 170 -9.12 2.97 15.66
CA ILE A 170 -9.40 4.37 15.95
C ILE A 170 -10.68 4.82 15.25
N GLY A 171 -10.85 4.48 13.97
CA GLY A 171 -12.06 4.80 13.22
C GLY A 171 -13.29 4.20 13.88
N LEU A 172 -13.22 2.92 14.30
CA LEU A 172 -14.30 2.26 15.02
C LEU A 172 -14.58 2.93 16.37
N ALA A 173 -13.54 3.19 17.19
CA ALA A 173 -13.68 3.87 18.48
C ALA A 173 -14.25 5.29 18.34
N GLY A 174 -13.93 5.97 17.23
CA GLY A 174 -14.44 7.30 16.89
C GLY A 174 -15.96 7.37 16.78
N THR A 175 -16.64 6.24 16.47
CA THR A 175 -18.12 6.17 16.43
C THR A 175 -18.78 6.44 17.78
N LEU A 176 -18.05 6.26 18.89
CA LEU A 176 -18.54 6.54 20.23
C LEU A 176 -18.76 8.04 20.48
N VAL A 177 -18.07 8.90 19.75
CA VAL A 177 -18.19 10.37 19.88
C VAL A 177 -19.58 10.85 19.47
N PRO A 178 -20.07 10.62 18.23
CA PRO A 178 -21.45 11.00 17.88
C PRO A 178 -22.49 10.27 18.73
N ILE A 179 -22.26 9.02 19.16
CA ILE A 179 -23.16 8.31 20.09
C ILE A 179 -23.29 9.08 21.42
N ALA A 180 -22.20 9.57 21.99
CA ALA A 180 -22.26 10.41 23.19
C ALA A 180 -23.07 11.70 22.94
N PHE A 181 -22.92 12.35 21.77
CA PHE A 181 -23.74 13.51 21.42
C PHE A 181 -25.24 13.18 21.25
N ILE A 182 -25.60 11.98 20.78
CA ILE A 182 -27.01 11.52 20.74
C ILE A 182 -27.58 11.49 22.15
N PHE A 183 -26.89 10.85 23.10
CA PHE A 183 -27.35 10.81 24.50
C PHE A 183 -27.43 12.19 25.13
N HIS A 184 -26.45 13.05 24.85
CA HIS A 184 -26.48 14.45 25.29
C HIS A 184 -27.73 15.19 24.78
N PHE A 185 -28.03 15.10 23.49
CA PHE A 185 -29.20 15.76 22.92
C PHE A 185 -30.52 15.14 23.37
N LEU A 186 -30.56 13.84 23.67
CA LEU A 186 -31.73 13.20 24.28
C LEU A 186 -32.04 13.77 25.67
N GLU A 187 -31.01 14.07 26.46
CA GLU A 187 -31.18 14.72 27.77
C GLU A 187 -31.65 16.17 27.63
N GLU A 188 -30.98 16.96 26.77
CA GLU A 188 -31.36 18.36 26.52
C GLU A 188 -32.76 18.51 25.92
N LYS A 189 -33.22 17.52 25.14
CA LYS A 189 -34.58 17.52 24.58
C LYS A 189 -35.65 17.46 25.66
N LYS A 190 -35.40 16.78 26.79
CA LYS A 190 -36.39 16.65 27.90
C LYS A 190 -36.70 18.02 28.53
N THR A 191 -35.69 18.88 28.62
CA THR A 191 -35.78 20.22 29.23
C THR A 191 -35.96 21.34 28.21
N GLY A 192 -35.95 21.04 26.91
CA GLY A 192 -36.13 22.01 25.83
C GLY A 192 -37.55 22.61 25.76
N THR A 193 -37.65 23.79 25.15
CA THR A 193 -38.92 24.52 24.99
C THR A 193 -39.65 24.14 23.71
N ASP A 194 -40.99 24.29 23.69
CA ASP A 194 -41.81 24.00 22.49
C ASP A 194 -41.94 25.21 21.55
N LYS A 195 -41.54 26.42 21.97
CA LYS A 195 -41.59 27.63 21.14
C LYS A 195 -40.23 27.93 20.49
N PRO A 196 -40.07 27.74 19.17
CA PRO A 196 -38.89 28.20 18.44
C PRO A 196 -38.95 29.72 18.21
N ALA A 197 -37.81 30.40 18.28
CA ALA A 197 -37.67 31.74 17.70
C ALA A 197 -37.58 31.63 16.17
N ALA A 198 -38.04 32.64 15.43
CA ALA A 198 -38.11 32.62 13.95
C ALA A 198 -36.76 32.27 13.27
N ASN A 199 -35.65 32.73 13.84
CA ASN A 199 -34.31 32.42 13.33
C ASN A 199 -33.89 30.96 13.59
N VAL A 200 -34.48 30.24 14.54
CA VAL A 200 -34.17 28.83 14.84
C VAL A 200 -34.95 27.88 13.93
N GLU A 201 -36.14 28.28 13.50
CA GLU A 201 -37.01 27.48 12.63
C GLU A 201 -36.39 27.27 11.24
N LEU A 202 -35.80 28.32 10.66
CA LEU A 202 -35.05 28.21 9.41
C LEU A 202 -33.91 27.17 9.51
N TRP A 203 -33.16 27.16 10.62
CA TRP A 203 -32.08 26.19 10.83
C TRP A 203 -32.58 24.76 10.96
N ILE A 204 -33.72 24.55 11.62
CA ILE A 204 -34.34 23.22 11.74
C ILE A 204 -34.71 22.70 10.35
N ASN A 205 -35.32 23.53 9.52
CA ASN A 205 -35.68 23.16 8.15
C ASN A 205 -34.44 22.82 7.30
N THR A 206 -33.36 23.58 7.43
CA THR A 206 -32.09 23.27 6.77
C THR A 206 -31.53 21.91 7.21
N ILE A 207 -31.52 21.61 8.51
CA ILE A 207 -31.05 20.31 9.02
C ILE A 207 -31.90 19.17 8.44
N ASN A 208 -33.23 19.32 8.44
CA ASN A 208 -34.15 18.32 7.90
C ASN A 208 -33.96 18.08 6.40
N PHE A 209 -33.74 19.16 5.62
CA PHE A 209 -33.43 19.05 4.21
C PHE A 209 -32.09 18.34 3.97
N SER A 210 -31.06 18.65 4.77
CA SER A 210 -29.78 17.95 4.72
C SER A 210 -29.91 16.46 5.06
N ILE A 211 -30.77 16.08 6.03
CA ILE A 211 -31.05 14.67 6.35
C ILE A 211 -31.54 13.92 5.10
N PHE A 212 -32.48 14.48 4.35
CA PHE A 212 -32.98 13.86 3.13
C PHE A 212 -31.87 13.62 2.10
N ILE A 213 -31.04 14.63 1.83
CA ILE A 213 -29.91 14.52 0.90
C ILE A 213 -28.92 13.45 1.36
N ILE A 214 -28.62 13.39 2.65
CA ILE A 214 -27.64 12.45 3.21
C ILE A 214 -28.18 11.03 3.23
N VAL A 215 -29.48 10.81 3.45
CA VAL A 215 -30.06 9.47 3.32
C VAL A 215 -29.94 8.98 1.88
N MET A 216 -30.30 9.81 0.90
CA MET A 216 -30.19 9.45 -0.52
C MET A 216 -28.74 9.24 -0.97
N GLY A 217 -27.84 10.16 -0.59
CA GLY A 217 -26.40 10.03 -0.85
C GLY A 217 -25.81 8.81 -0.14
N GLY A 218 -26.22 8.56 1.10
CA GLY A 218 -25.80 7.42 1.91
C GLY A 218 -26.15 6.10 1.24
N LEU A 219 -27.38 5.94 0.72
CA LEU A 219 -27.77 4.75 -0.04
C LEU A 219 -26.84 4.51 -1.24
N TYR A 220 -26.56 5.56 -2.03
CA TYR A 220 -25.70 5.47 -3.22
C TYR A 220 -24.23 5.15 -2.87
N PHE A 221 -23.66 5.86 -1.89
CA PHE A 221 -22.25 5.66 -1.53
C PHE A 221 -22.04 4.36 -0.77
N CYS A 222 -22.98 3.95 0.10
CA CYS A 222 -22.92 2.65 0.77
C CYS A 222 -23.03 1.51 -0.25
N SER A 223 -23.95 1.61 -1.22
CA SER A 223 -24.10 0.55 -2.23
C SER A 223 -22.83 0.40 -3.08
N ASN A 224 -22.23 1.51 -3.52
CA ASN A 224 -21.01 1.46 -4.33
C ASN A 224 -19.82 0.91 -3.53
N LEU A 225 -19.63 1.37 -2.28
CA LEU A 225 -18.55 0.87 -1.42
C LEU A 225 -18.73 -0.62 -1.09
N LEU A 226 -19.97 -1.06 -0.86
CA LEU A 226 -20.27 -2.47 -0.62
C LEU A 226 -20.02 -3.34 -1.87
N MET A 227 -20.44 -2.88 -3.05
CA MET A 227 -20.24 -3.63 -4.30
C MET A 227 -18.76 -3.77 -4.64
N ASP A 228 -17.97 -2.69 -4.53
CA ASP A 228 -16.54 -2.74 -4.78
C ASP A 228 -15.83 -3.66 -3.77
N SER A 229 -16.19 -3.59 -2.49
CA SER A 229 -15.58 -4.43 -1.44
C SER A 229 -15.88 -5.91 -1.62
N LEU A 230 -17.12 -6.28 -1.97
CA LEU A 230 -17.50 -7.66 -2.29
C LEU A 230 -16.78 -8.16 -3.56
N TYR A 231 -16.56 -7.29 -4.55
CA TYR A 231 -15.83 -7.63 -5.76
C TYR A 231 -14.35 -7.96 -5.45
N ILE A 232 -13.70 -7.17 -4.59
CA ILE A 232 -12.32 -7.42 -4.15
C ILE A 232 -12.22 -8.72 -3.35
N ASP A 233 -13.05 -8.94 -2.32
CA ASP A 233 -12.96 -10.17 -1.49
C ASP A 233 -13.14 -11.44 -2.35
N LYS A 234 -14.08 -11.42 -3.31
CA LYS A 234 -14.28 -12.55 -4.22
C LYS A 234 -13.08 -12.80 -5.13
N ASN A 235 -12.44 -11.74 -5.64
CA ASN A 235 -11.25 -11.88 -6.49
C ASN A 235 -10.01 -12.28 -5.68
N ALA A 236 -9.81 -11.72 -4.49
CA ALA A 236 -8.72 -12.09 -3.59
C ALA A 236 -8.77 -13.59 -3.24
N ARG A 237 -9.96 -14.13 -2.91
CA ARG A 237 -10.12 -15.57 -2.64
C ARG A 237 -9.83 -16.45 -3.85
N ARG A 238 -10.19 -15.99 -5.07
CA ARG A 238 -9.89 -16.72 -6.32
C ARG A 238 -8.40 -16.67 -6.65
N GLU A 239 -7.78 -15.52 -6.47
CA GLU A 239 -6.36 -15.30 -6.68
C GLU A 239 -5.53 -16.17 -5.72
N ASP A 240 -5.90 -16.26 -4.44
CA ASP A 240 -5.26 -17.14 -3.47
C ASP A 240 -5.32 -18.62 -3.86
N ALA A 241 -6.46 -19.10 -4.38
CA ALA A 241 -6.59 -20.47 -4.86
C ALA A 241 -5.73 -20.73 -6.10
N HIS A 242 -5.67 -19.77 -7.02
CA HIS A 242 -4.85 -19.86 -8.23
C HIS A 242 -3.34 -19.84 -7.89
N LEU A 243 -2.90 -18.94 -7.01
CA LEU A 243 -1.50 -18.84 -6.56
C LEU A 243 -1.06 -20.10 -5.83
N LYS A 244 -1.92 -20.68 -4.97
CA LYS A 244 -1.64 -21.97 -4.32
C LYS A 244 -1.37 -23.05 -5.35
N LYS A 245 -2.23 -23.17 -6.37
CA LYS A 245 -2.05 -24.14 -7.46
C LYS A 245 -0.77 -23.91 -8.26
N LEU A 246 -0.45 -22.66 -8.59
CA LEU A 246 0.81 -22.33 -9.27
C LEU A 246 2.04 -22.66 -8.42
N ALA A 247 1.95 -22.51 -7.10
CA ALA A 247 3.04 -22.78 -6.17
C ALA A 247 3.21 -24.27 -5.83
N GLU A 248 2.26 -25.15 -6.14
CA GLU A 248 2.31 -26.60 -5.83
C GLU A 248 3.62 -27.27 -6.27
N PRO A 249 4.18 -27.02 -7.47
CA PRO A 249 5.43 -27.62 -7.89
C PRO A 249 6.68 -27.08 -7.17
N PHE A 250 6.54 -25.98 -6.40
CA PHE A 250 7.66 -25.27 -5.80
C PHE A 250 7.78 -25.58 -4.31
N GLU A 251 8.95 -26.08 -3.91
CA GLU A 251 9.29 -26.33 -2.50
C GLU A 251 9.34 -24.98 -1.76
N ALA A 252 8.61 -24.89 -0.64
CA ALA A 252 8.64 -23.72 0.24
C ALA A 252 9.90 -23.72 1.10
N GLY A 253 10.60 -22.60 1.16
CA GLY A 253 11.72 -22.38 2.06
C GLY A 253 11.60 -21.07 2.83
N ILE A 254 12.19 -21.06 4.02
CA ILE A 254 12.44 -19.86 4.81
C ILE A 254 13.92 -19.89 5.18
N TYR A 255 14.62 -18.82 4.86
CA TYR A 255 15.98 -18.60 5.30
C TYR A 255 15.99 -17.60 6.44
N ILE A 256 16.83 -17.86 7.45
CA ILE A 256 17.02 -17.01 8.61
C ILE A 256 18.54 -16.82 8.75
N ASN A 257 19.01 -15.57 8.73
CA ASN A 257 20.42 -15.26 8.89
C ASN A 257 20.82 -15.22 10.38
N THR A 258 22.09 -14.92 10.67
CA THR A 258 22.60 -14.80 12.04
C THR A 258 22.02 -13.61 12.82
N HIS A 259 21.44 -12.63 12.13
CA HIS A 259 20.78 -11.45 12.71
C HIS A 259 19.26 -11.64 12.86
N ASN A 260 18.76 -12.84 12.60
CA ASN A 260 17.34 -13.20 12.64
C ASN A 260 16.47 -12.48 11.57
N ASP A 261 17.10 -11.93 10.53
CA ASP A 261 16.40 -11.48 9.33
C ASP A 261 15.91 -12.69 8.56
N THR A 262 14.73 -12.56 7.93
CA THR A 262 14.08 -13.68 7.26
C THR A 262 13.81 -13.41 5.79
N LEU A 263 14.05 -14.41 4.94
CA LEU A 263 13.66 -14.39 3.54
C LEU A 263 12.90 -15.66 3.20
N ARG A 264 11.63 -15.49 2.80
CA ARG A 264 10.81 -16.57 2.26
C ARG A 264 11.16 -16.77 0.79
N TYR A 265 11.19 -18.01 0.35
CA TYR A 265 11.43 -18.33 -1.05
C TYR A 265 10.69 -19.60 -1.46
N ARG A 266 10.58 -19.74 -2.78
CA ARG A 266 10.10 -20.92 -3.46
C ARG A 266 11.19 -21.47 -4.37
N LEU A 267 11.37 -22.77 -4.38
CA LEU A 267 12.37 -23.44 -5.19
C LEU A 267 11.72 -24.48 -6.09
N LEU A 268 11.86 -24.32 -7.41
CA LEU A 268 11.50 -25.36 -8.38
C LEU A 268 12.75 -26.13 -8.77
N LYS A 269 12.69 -27.46 -8.68
CA LYS A 269 13.74 -28.35 -9.18
C LYS A 269 13.57 -28.59 -10.69
N PRO A 270 14.66 -28.93 -11.42
CA PRO A 270 14.57 -29.42 -12.79
C PRO A 270 13.55 -30.55 -12.92
N LEU A 271 12.88 -30.64 -14.07
CA LEU A 271 11.99 -31.78 -14.35
C LEU A 271 12.83 -33.07 -14.36
N ASN A 272 12.35 -34.14 -13.71
CA ASN A 272 13.09 -35.40 -13.53
C ASN A 272 14.49 -35.20 -12.90
N TYR A 273 14.55 -34.37 -11.86
CA TYR A 273 15.78 -34.01 -11.16
C TYR A 273 16.65 -35.23 -10.79
N ASP A 274 17.90 -35.20 -11.24
CA ASP A 274 18.96 -36.17 -10.95
C ASP A 274 20.09 -35.46 -10.18
N SER A 275 20.33 -35.88 -8.94
CA SER A 275 21.32 -35.25 -8.06
C SER A 275 22.78 -35.42 -8.49
N THR A 276 23.07 -36.31 -9.44
CA THR A 276 24.42 -36.53 -9.97
C THR A 276 24.81 -35.52 -11.06
N ARG A 277 23.82 -34.82 -11.63
CA ARG A 277 24.02 -33.81 -12.69
C ARG A 277 23.98 -32.40 -12.11
N ARG A 278 24.78 -31.51 -12.69
CA ARG A 278 24.73 -30.06 -12.37
C ARG A 278 23.76 -29.33 -13.29
N TYR A 279 22.96 -28.43 -12.71
CA TYR A 279 21.95 -27.66 -13.45
C TYR A 279 22.15 -26.15 -13.26
N PRO A 280 21.79 -25.32 -14.25
CA PRO A 280 21.69 -23.87 -14.08
C PRO A 280 20.74 -23.47 -12.94
N LEU A 281 20.94 -22.27 -12.43
CA LEU A 281 20.05 -21.60 -11.48
C LEU A 281 19.49 -20.34 -12.12
N VAL A 282 18.17 -20.17 -12.13
CA VAL A 282 17.52 -18.90 -12.49
C VAL A 282 16.93 -18.27 -11.23
N VAL A 283 17.41 -17.09 -10.87
CA VAL A 283 16.86 -16.27 -9.80
C VAL A 283 15.77 -15.38 -10.41
N CYS A 284 14.52 -15.59 -9.97
CA CYS A 284 13.34 -14.94 -10.51
C CYS A 284 12.85 -13.86 -9.52
N LEU A 285 13.13 -12.59 -9.81
CA LEU A 285 12.74 -11.47 -8.94
C LEU A 285 11.36 -10.95 -9.36
N HIS A 286 10.42 -10.87 -8.42
CA HIS A 286 9.05 -10.41 -8.68
C HIS A 286 8.93 -8.88 -8.69
N GLY A 287 7.89 -8.37 -9.34
CA GLY A 287 7.44 -6.97 -9.24
C GLY A 287 6.78 -6.66 -7.89
N SER A 288 6.46 -5.41 -7.59
CA SER A 288 5.96 -4.99 -6.26
C SER A 288 4.69 -5.73 -5.78
N SER A 289 3.84 -6.21 -6.69
CA SER A 289 2.65 -7.01 -6.36
C SER A 289 2.98 -8.36 -5.70
N GLY A 290 4.20 -8.87 -5.89
CA GLY A 290 4.65 -10.12 -5.28
C GLY A 290 5.13 -9.97 -3.84
N SER A 291 5.31 -8.73 -3.36
CA SER A 291 5.83 -8.48 -2.02
C SER A 291 4.85 -8.96 -0.95
N GLY A 292 5.37 -9.57 0.11
CA GLY A 292 4.52 -10.20 1.11
C GLY A 292 5.27 -11.12 2.08
N VAL A 293 4.48 -11.87 2.83
CA VAL A 293 4.95 -12.84 3.85
C VAL A 293 4.25 -14.20 3.72
N ASP A 294 3.39 -14.38 2.72
CA ASP A 294 2.56 -15.57 2.49
C ASP A 294 3.30 -16.71 1.77
N ASN A 295 4.46 -16.43 1.20
CA ASN A 295 5.25 -17.34 0.37
C ASN A 295 4.49 -17.90 -0.86
N LEU A 296 3.55 -17.16 -1.44
CA LEU A 296 2.77 -17.54 -2.63
C LEU A 296 2.76 -16.45 -3.71
N LYS A 297 2.51 -15.18 -3.35
CA LYS A 297 2.33 -14.06 -4.29
C LYS A 297 3.49 -13.87 -5.25
N GLN A 298 4.72 -14.17 -4.83
CA GLN A 298 5.89 -14.05 -5.69
C GLN A 298 5.83 -14.97 -6.91
N ILE A 299 5.13 -16.11 -6.83
CA ILE A 299 5.00 -17.06 -7.94
C ILE A 299 4.18 -16.45 -9.08
N GLY A 300 3.08 -15.75 -8.76
CA GLY A 300 2.24 -15.11 -9.77
C GLY A 300 2.76 -13.74 -10.25
N SER A 301 3.60 -13.08 -9.46
CA SER A 301 4.07 -11.71 -9.74
C SER A 301 5.48 -11.63 -10.34
N SER A 302 6.12 -12.78 -10.58
CA SER A 302 7.42 -12.85 -11.24
C SER A 302 7.26 -13.36 -12.66
N LEU A 303 7.45 -12.48 -13.66
CA LEU A 303 7.28 -12.80 -15.07
C LEU A 303 8.08 -14.03 -15.55
N PRO A 304 9.35 -14.25 -15.13
CA PRO A 304 10.10 -15.44 -15.56
C PRO A 304 9.47 -16.76 -15.13
N VAL A 305 8.71 -16.78 -14.03
CA VAL A 305 8.15 -18.02 -13.46
C VAL A 305 7.16 -18.72 -14.39
N PRO A 306 6.06 -18.09 -14.86
CA PRO A 306 5.12 -18.75 -15.77
C PRO A 306 5.75 -19.11 -17.11
N LEU A 307 6.80 -18.43 -17.56
CA LEU A 307 7.53 -18.77 -18.79
C LEU A 307 8.39 -20.03 -18.59
N LEU A 308 9.23 -20.06 -17.54
CA LEU A 308 10.19 -21.13 -17.30
C LEU A 308 9.57 -22.40 -16.72
N SER A 309 8.42 -22.28 -16.04
CA SER A 309 7.74 -23.42 -15.42
C SER A 309 6.82 -24.20 -16.36
N LYS A 310 6.60 -23.74 -17.60
CA LYS A 310 5.85 -24.50 -18.62
C LYS A 310 6.50 -25.88 -18.84
N PRO A 311 5.72 -26.97 -18.95
CA PRO A 311 6.27 -28.32 -19.12
C PRO A 311 7.29 -28.44 -20.27
N GLU A 312 7.00 -27.85 -21.42
CA GLU A 312 7.89 -27.81 -22.59
C GLU A 312 9.23 -27.12 -22.31
N ASN A 313 9.20 -25.98 -21.62
CA ASN A 313 10.41 -25.23 -21.26
C ASN A 313 11.20 -25.92 -20.15
N ARG A 314 10.53 -26.54 -19.18
CA ARG A 314 11.20 -27.34 -18.14
C ARG A 314 11.89 -28.57 -18.70
N ALA A 315 11.33 -29.17 -19.75
CA ALA A 315 11.93 -30.29 -20.46
C ALA A 315 13.11 -29.86 -21.33
N LYS A 316 12.96 -28.76 -22.08
CA LYS A 316 14.02 -28.24 -22.98
C LYS A 316 15.17 -27.58 -22.21
N TYR A 317 14.89 -26.88 -21.12
CA TYR A 317 15.85 -26.12 -20.32
C TYR A 317 15.78 -26.53 -18.83
N PRO A 318 16.28 -27.72 -18.48
CA PRO A 318 16.25 -28.18 -17.09
C PRO A 318 17.12 -27.28 -16.20
N ALA A 319 16.49 -26.58 -15.25
CA ALA A 319 17.13 -25.64 -14.35
C ALA A 319 16.41 -25.57 -13.00
N PHE A 320 17.11 -25.09 -11.98
CA PHE A 320 16.48 -24.66 -10.74
C PHE A 320 15.89 -23.26 -10.91
N LEU A 321 14.70 -23.01 -10.37
CA LEU A 321 14.14 -21.66 -10.23
C LEU A 321 14.09 -21.28 -8.76
N LEU A 322 14.85 -20.26 -8.37
CA LEU A 322 14.76 -19.64 -7.05
C LEU A 322 13.88 -18.39 -7.15
N VAL A 323 12.74 -18.40 -6.46
CA VAL A 323 11.78 -17.30 -6.44
C VAL A 323 11.68 -16.76 -5.01
N PRO A 324 12.56 -15.84 -4.61
CA PRO A 324 12.49 -15.20 -3.30
C PRO A 324 11.25 -14.30 -3.21
N GLN A 325 10.73 -14.06 -2.01
CA GLN A 325 9.66 -13.10 -1.74
C GLN A 325 10.22 -11.90 -0.97
N CYS A 326 10.18 -10.73 -1.60
CA CYS A 326 10.55 -9.46 -0.99
C CYS A 326 9.49 -9.09 0.08
N PRO A 327 9.89 -8.76 1.31
CA PRO A 327 8.97 -8.22 2.30
C PRO A 327 8.27 -6.92 1.84
N VAL A 328 7.11 -6.62 2.44
CA VAL A 328 6.41 -5.35 2.18
C VAL A 328 7.26 -4.19 2.71
N GLY A 329 7.39 -3.11 1.92
CA GLY A 329 8.16 -1.93 2.31
C GLY A 329 9.68 -2.04 2.10
N THR A 330 10.16 -3.13 1.51
CA THR A 330 11.57 -3.30 1.13
C THR A 330 11.71 -3.52 -0.38
N THR A 331 12.96 -3.62 -0.85
CA THR A 331 13.29 -3.77 -2.27
C THR A 331 14.40 -4.80 -2.46
N TRP A 332 14.62 -5.21 -3.71
CA TRP A 332 15.78 -6.02 -4.10
C TRP A 332 17.09 -5.20 -4.20
N GLY A 333 17.09 -3.93 -3.81
CA GLY A 333 18.17 -2.98 -4.10
C GLY A 333 17.97 -2.20 -5.40
N GLY A 334 18.87 -1.24 -5.65
CA GLY A 334 18.84 -0.38 -6.84
C GLY A 334 17.85 0.79 -6.79
N ILE A 335 17.05 0.93 -5.73
CA ILE A 335 16.15 2.07 -5.53
C ILE A 335 16.65 2.91 -4.34
N PRO A 336 17.06 4.18 -4.54
CA PRO A 336 17.57 5.03 -3.48
C PRO A 336 16.55 5.23 -2.35
N ASN A 337 17.03 5.29 -1.11
CA ASN A 337 16.24 5.55 0.11
C ASN A 337 15.23 4.47 0.53
N PHE A 338 15.30 3.27 -0.07
CA PHE A 338 14.51 2.11 0.37
C PHE A 338 15.38 1.07 1.07
N LEU A 339 14.80 0.35 2.04
CA LEU A 339 15.46 -0.81 2.66
C LEU A 339 15.61 -1.92 1.62
N THR A 340 16.74 -2.62 1.62
CA THR A 340 17.06 -3.69 0.67
C THR A 340 17.15 -5.05 1.35
N VAL A 341 16.85 -6.12 0.60
CA VAL A 341 16.95 -7.52 1.06
C VAL A 341 17.86 -8.37 0.16
N ASP A 342 18.71 -7.72 -0.63
CA ASP A 342 19.62 -8.34 -1.60
C ASP A 342 20.61 -9.31 -0.95
N SER A 343 21.21 -8.93 0.19
CA SER A 343 22.12 -9.80 0.95
C SER A 343 21.49 -11.16 1.28
N LEU A 344 20.23 -11.18 1.73
CA LEU A 344 19.52 -12.41 2.06
C LEU A 344 19.32 -13.31 0.84
N VAL A 345 19.12 -12.74 -0.35
CA VAL A 345 19.00 -13.54 -1.59
C VAL A 345 20.33 -14.22 -1.90
N PHE A 346 21.45 -13.51 -1.80
CA PHE A 346 22.78 -14.09 -2.01
C PHE A 346 23.13 -15.16 -0.97
N GLU A 347 22.78 -14.93 0.30
CA GLU A 347 22.94 -15.89 1.38
C GLU A 347 22.12 -17.18 1.14
N VAL A 348 20.88 -17.04 0.64
CA VAL A 348 20.06 -18.20 0.23
C VAL A 348 20.73 -18.98 -0.91
N ILE A 349 21.23 -18.30 -1.95
CA ILE A 349 21.92 -18.95 -3.06
C ILE A 349 23.13 -19.73 -2.54
N ALA A 350 23.98 -19.11 -1.72
CA ALA A 350 25.14 -19.75 -1.12
C ALA A 350 24.76 -20.96 -0.25
N LYS A 351 23.67 -20.86 0.52
CA LYS A 351 23.18 -21.95 1.36
C LYS A 351 22.62 -23.11 0.56
N LEU A 352 21.89 -22.84 -0.52
CA LEU A 352 21.34 -23.87 -1.40
C LEU A 352 22.45 -24.56 -2.21
N GLN A 353 23.48 -23.83 -2.65
CA GLN A 353 24.63 -24.39 -3.35
C GLN A 353 25.37 -25.45 -2.53
N GLN A 354 25.36 -25.37 -1.19
CA GLN A 354 25.95 -26.41 -0.33
C GLN A 354 25.19 -27.75 -0.39
N LYS A 355 23.93 -27.74 -0.83
CA LYS A 355 23.02 -28.90 -0.78
C LYS A 355 22.59 -29.40 -2.15
N LEU A 356 22.67 -28.55 -3.17
CA LEU A 356 22.15 -28.83 -4.52
C LEU A 356 23.26 -28.68 -5.56
N PRO A 357 23.28 -29.54 -6.60
CA PRO A 357 24.32 -29.54 -7.62
C PRO A 357 24.07 -28.40 -8.63
N PHE A 358 24.35 -27.17 -8.21
CA PHE A 358 24.26 -26.02 -9.09
C PHE A 358 25.48 -25.97 -10.03
N ASP A 359 25.23 -25.64 -11.30
CA ASP A 359 26.26 -25.23 -12.24
C ASP A 359 26.57 -23.75 -12.02
N THR A 360 27.62 -23.48 -11.23
CA THR A 360 28.04 -22.14 -10.82
C THR A 360 28.46 -21.24 -11.97
N ASN A 361 28.67 -21.79 -13.17
CA ASN A 361 28.99 -21.01 -14.37
C ASN A 361 27.73 -20.64 -15.17
N ARG A 362 26.54 -21.05 -14.71
CA ARG A 362 25.24 -20.78 -15.34
C ARG A 362 24.20 -20.33 -14.31
N TYR A 363 24.53 -19.27 -13.58
CA TYR A 363 23.55 -18.53 -12.78
C TYR A 363 22.95 -17.41 -13.62
N TYR A 364 21.64 -17.34 -13.65
CA TYR A 364 20.89 -16.35 -14.39
C TYR A 364 20.01 -15.55 -13.44
N VAL A 365 19.76 -14.28 -13.74
CA VAL A 365 18.83 -13.45 -12.96
C VAL A 365 17.87 -12.72 -13.89
N ALA A 366 16.59 -12.81 -13.59
CA ALA A 366 15.54 -12.19 -14.39
C ALA A 366 14.45 -11.63 -13.49
N GLY A 367 13.81 -10.53 -13.89
CA GLY A 367 12.79 -9.90 -13.05
C GLY A 367 12.14 -8.70 -13.71
N ASN A 368 10.92 -8.39 -13.26
CA ASN A 368 10.08 -7.32 -13.80
C ASN A 368 9.80 -6.22 -12.76
N SER A 369 9.69 -4.97 -13.20
CA SER A 369 9.33 -3.82 -12.34
C SER A 369 10.31 -3.67 -11.17
N LEU A 370 9.84 -3.76 -9.91
CA LEU A 370 10.70 -3.88 -8.72
C LEU A 370 11.82 -4.93 -8.92
N GLY A 371 11.49 -6.10 -9.47
CA GLY A 371 12.45 -7.14 -9.82
C GLY A 371 13.41 -6.73 -10.93
N GLY A 372 13.02 -5.85 -11.84
CA GLY A 372 13.88 -5.29 -12.88
C GLY A 372 14.95 -4.36 -12.30
N TYR A 373 14.61 -3.54 -11.30
CA TYR A 373 15.61 -2.80 -10.50
C TYR A 373 16.56 -3.76 -9.80
N GLY A 374 16.01 -4.82 -9.18
CA GLY A 374 16.80 -5.87 -8.54
C GLY A 374 17.78 -6.54 -9.49
N VAL A 375 17.38 -6.86 -10.73
CA VAL A 375 18.27 -7.46 -11.74
C VAL A 375 19.46 -6.54 -12.01
N TRP A 376 19.21 -5.25 -12.31
CA TRP A 376 20.28 -4.28 -12.57
C TRP A 376 21.21 -4.11 -11.37
N HIS A 377 20.65 -4.06 -10.16
CA HIS A 377 21.40 -3.97 -8.91
C HIS A 377 22.27 -5.21 -8.68
N PHE A 378 21.72 -6.40 -8.86
CA PHE A 378 22.39 -7.67 -8.61
C PHE A 378 23.62 -7.82 -9.51
N ILE A 379 23.48 -7.58 -10.81
CA ILE A 379 24.62 -7.69 -11.72
C ILE A 379 25.66 -6.59 -11.52
N SER A 380 25.23 -5.37 -11.16
CA SER A 380 26.15 -4.24 -10.96
C SER A 380 26.99 -4.35 -9.69
N THR A 381 26.45 -4.99 -8.64
CA THR A 381 27.11 -5.18 -7.34
C THR A 381 27.82 -6.52 -7.22
N HIS A 382 27.37 -7.54 -7.96
CA HIS A 382 27.97 -8.88 -8.00
C HIS A 382 28.30 -9.29 -9.44
N PRO A 383 29.19 -8.56 -10.13
CA PRO A 383 29.42 -8.72 -11.57
C PRO A 383 30.03 -10.07 -11.97
N THR A 384 30.52 -10.84 -11.00
CA THR A 384 31.09 -12.17 -11.23
C THR A 384 30.08 -13.30 -10.98
N LEU A 385 28.94 -13.04 -10.35
CA LEU A 385 28.02 -14.10 -9.90
C LEU A 385 27.15 -14.66 -11.02
N PHE A 386 26.66 -13.80 -11.92
CA PHE A 386 25.68 -14.18 -12.94
C PHE A 386 26.33 -14.30 -14.34
N ALA A 387 25.92 -15.34 -15.07
CA ALA A 387 26.31 -15.60 -16.45
C ALA A 387 25.45 -14.82 -17.47
N ALA A 388 24.23 -14.41 -17.09
CA ALA A 388 23.36 -13.57 -17.92
C ALA A 388 22.23 -12.93 -17.09
N ALA A 389 21.66 -11.85 -17.61
CA ALA A 389 20.56 -11.15 -16.98
C ALA A 389 19.46 -10.66 -17.93
N ILE A 390 18.21 -10.69 -17.45
CA ILE A 390 17.01 -10.20 -18.14
C ILE A 390 16.27 -9.19 -17.23
N PRO A 391 16.65 -7.91 -17.26
CA PRO A 391 15.91 -6.84 -16.59
C PRO A 391 14.70 -6.41 -17.43
N ILE A 392 13.51 -6.38 -16.82
CA ILE A 392 12.25 -6.03 -17.50
C ILE A 392 11.60 -4.85 -16.78
N SER A 393 11.30 -3.77 -17.51
CA SER A 393 10.63 -2.57 -16.97
C SER A 393 11.24 -2.05 -15.66
N GLY A 394 12.58 -1.98 -15.59
CA GLY A 394 13.33 -1.52 -14.43
C GLY A 394 14.30 -0.37 -14.76
N ALA A 395 14.98 0.15 -13.74
CA ALA A 395 16.10 1.08 -13.90
C ALA A 395 17.28 0.66 -13.02
N GLY A 396 18.46 1.20 -13.31
CA GLY A 396 19.68 0.90 -12.58
C GLY A 396 20.58 2.12 -12.43
N ASP A 397 21.68 1.96 -11.70
CA ASP A 397 22.71 2.99 -11.56
C ASP A 397 23.70 2.93 -12.73
N ALA A 398 23.57 3.89 -13.64
CA ALA A 398 24.42 4.00 -14.82
C ALA A 398 25.90 4.22 -14.51
N SER A 399 26.23 4.73 -13.31
CA SER A 399 27.63 4.90 -12.89
C SER A 399 28.35 3.56 -12.71
N LEU A 400 27.59 2.48 -12.48
CA LEU A 400 28.09 1.11 -12.31
C LEU A 400 28.10 0.30 -13.61
N ALA A 401 27.70 0.89 -14.75
CA ALA A 401 27.59 0.15 -16.02
C ALA A 401 28.90 -0.51 -16.47
N LYS A 402 30.05 0.06 -16.12
CA LYS A 402 31.39 -0.52 -16.40
C LYS A 402 31.58 -1.90 -15.75
N ASN A 403 30.91 -2.18 -14.64
CA ASN A 403 31.04 -3.44 -13.92
C ASN A 403 30.40 -4.60 -14.68
N ILE A 404 29.47 -4.31 -15.60
CA ILE A 404 28.58 -5.32 -16.21
C ILE A 404 28.79 -5.50 -17.71
N ILE A 405 29.84 -4.90 -18.28
CA ILE A 405 30.13 -4.94 -19.72
C ILE A 405 30.37 -6.37 -20.26
N ASN A 406 30.83 -7.28 -19.39
CA ASN A 406 31.12 -8.67 -19.73
C ASN A 406 29.93 -9.61 -19.46
N ILE A 407 28.81 -9.08 -18.95
CA ILE A 407 27.62 -9.87 -18.65
C ILE A 407 26.65 -9.75 -19.84
N PRO A 408 26.28 -10.85 -20.49
CA PRO A 408 25.18 -10.87 -21.45
C PRO A 408 23.88 -10.36 -20.81
N VAL A 409 23.40 -9.22 -21.29
CA VAL A 409 22.14 -8.60 -20.86
C VAL A 409 21.18 -8.54 -22.05
N TRP A 410 19.93 -8.94 -21.83
CA TRP A 410 18.81 -8.64 -22.73
C TRP A 410 17.71 -7.93 -21.96
N ALA A 411 17.66 -6.61 -22.08
CA ALA A 411 16.71 -5.77 -21.37
C ALA A 411 15.43 -5.54 -22.19
N PHE A 412 14.31 -5.36 -21.50
CA PHE A 412 13.00 -5.14 -22.11
C PHE A 412 12.24 -3.98 -21.45
N HIS A 413 11.56 -3.15 -22.24
CA HIS A 413 10.75 -2.05 -21.69
C HIS A 413 9.61 -1.62 -22.63
N GLY A 414 8.49 -1.14 -22.09
CA GLY A 414 7.44 -0.46 -22.84
C GLY A 414 7.73 1.04 -22.99
N ALA A 415 7.64 1.60 -24.19
CA ALA A 415 7.96 3.01 -24.43
C ALA A 415 6.97 3.99 -23.75
N LYS A 416 5.76 3.53 -23.41
CA LYS A 416 4.70 4.30 -22.75
C LYS A 416 4.56 3.96 -21.26
N ASP A 417 5.59 3.34 -20.65
CA ASP A 417 5.59 3.01 -19.23
C ASP A 417 5.66 4.29 -18.37
N ILE A 418 4.62 4.53 -17.58
CA ILE A 418 4.52 5.65 -16.64
C ILE A 418 4.79 5.24 -15.19
N ASN A 419 4.82 3.94 -14.89
CA ASN A 419 5.08 3.44 -13.55
C ASN A 419 6.57 3.41 -13.27
N VAL A 420 7.33 2.88 -14.24
CA VAL A 420 8.79 2.94 -14.27
C VAL A 420 9.16 3.60 -15.59
N PRO A 421 9.52 4.88 -15.61
CA PRO A 421 9.80 5.58 -16.85
C PRO A 421 10.88 4.86 -17.69
N VAL A 422 10.58 4.61 -18.97
CA VAL A 422 11.45 3.91 -19.94
C VAL A 422 12.88 4.45 -20.01
N ILE A 423 13.05 5.74 -19.69
CA ILE A 423 14.36 6.39 -19.61
C ILE A 423 15.34 5.64 -18.70
N GLY A 424 14.86 4.97 -17.65
CA GLY A 424 15.70 4.19 -16.74
C GLY A 424 16.44 3.05 -17.44
N SER A 425 15.77 2.32 -18.34
CA SER A 425 16.42 1.29 -19.15
C SER A 425 17.27 1.86 -20.27
N ARG A 426 16.79 2.91 -20.97
CA ARG A 426 17.57 3.58 -22.03
C ARG A 426 18.92 4.09 -21.51
N VAL A 427 18.93 4.72 -20.35
CA VAL A 427 20.16 5.24 -19.71
C VAL A 427 21.13 4.12 -19.36
N MET A 428 20.66 3.00 -18.80
CA MET A 428 21.52 1.84 -18.52
C MET A 428 22.12 1.23 -19.78
N ILE A 429 21.31 1.07 -20.83
CA ILE A 429 21.75 0.51 -22.11
C ILE A 429 22.81 1.39 -22.76
N GLU A 430 22.59 2.70 -22.81
CA GLU A 430 23.57 3.64 -23.36
C GLU A 430 24.84 3.71 -22.52
N ALA A 431 24.73 3.66 -21.18
CA ALA A 431 25.90 3.62 -20.30
C ALA A 431 26.74 2.34 -20.50
N MET A 432 26.10 1.17 -20.64
CA MET A 432 26.78 -0.08 -20.94
C MET A 432 27.50 -0.04 -22.30
N LYS A 433 26.83 0.44 -23.36
CA LYS A 433 27.45 0.59 -24.68
C LYS A 433 28.64 1.54 -24.63
N LYS A 434 28.50 2.68 -23.95
CA LYS A 434 29.59 3.67 -23.77
C LYS A 434 30.79 3.09 -23.02
N ALA A 435 30.55 2.16 -22.09
CA ALA A 435 31.59 1.45 -21.37
C ALA A 435 32.22 0.28 -22.17
N GLY A 436 31.77 0.01 -23.40
CA GLY A 436 32.28 -1.05 -24.28
C GLY A 436 31.50 -2.37 -24.23
N GLY A 437 30.41 -2.43 -23.46
CA GLY A 437 29.52 -3.59 -23.42
C GLY A 437 28.61 -3.71 -24.64
N GLN A 438 28.01 -4.88 -24.82
CA GLN A 438 27.12 -5.18 -25.97
C GLN A 438 25.75 -5.69 -25.50
N PRO A 439 24.96 -4.89 -24.75
CA PRO A 439 23.65 -5.33 -24.27
C PRO A 439 22.64 -5.42 -25.43
N LYS A 440 21.75 -6.42 -25.37
CA LYS A 440 20.53 -6.45 -26.18
C LYS A 440 19.44 -5.62 -25.49
N TYR A 441 18.68 -4.88 -26.28
CA TYR A 441 17.55 -4.10 -25.79
C TYR A 441 16.37 -4.22 -26.73
N THR A 442 15.21 -4.56 -26.18
CA THR A 442 13.94 -4.59 -26.91
C THR A 442 12.98 -3.61 -26.24
N GLU A 443 12.64 -2.56 -26.98
CA GLU A 443 11.67 -1.57 -26.56
C GLU A 443 10.38 -1.75 -27.36
N TYR A 444 9.23 -1.82 -26.67
CA TYR A 444 7.92 -1.95 -27.29
C TYR A 444 7.25 -0.56 -27.45
N PRO A 445 7.17 0.01 -28.67
CA PRO A 445 6.78 1.41 -28.87
C PRO A 445 5.37 1.77 -28.35
N ASP A 446 4.46 0.81 -28.40
CA ASP A 446 3.05 1.04 -28.05
C ASP A 446 2.62 0.48 -26.70
N LYS A 447 3.57 -0.08 -25.93
CA LYS A 447 3.25 -0.75 -24.67
C LYS A 447 3.60 0.11 -23.47
N ALA A 448 2.77 0.00 -22.44
CA ALA A 448 2.97 0.60 -21.12
C ALA A 448 3.73 -0.36 -20.19
N HIS A 449 3.48 -0.33 -18.88
CA HIS A 449 4.24 -1.11 -17.89
C HIS A 449 4.19 -2.63 -18.09
N ASN A 450 3.01 -3.16 -18.38
CA ASN A 450 2.77 -4.61 -18.42
C ASN A 450 3.08 -5.18 -19.80
N ILE A 451 4.35 -5.54 -20.04
CA ILE A 451 4.85 -6.13 -21.30
C ILE A 451 5.05 -7.66 -21.20
N TRP A 452 4.31 -8.32 -20.33
CA TRP A 452 4.65 -9.67 -19.88
C TRP A 452 4.47 -10.73 -20.96
N THR A 453 3.39 -10.60 -21.71
CA THR A 453 3.08 -11.45 -22.85
C THR A 453 4.11 -11.23 -23.95
N GLU A 454 4.44 -9.99 -24.26
CA GLU A 454 5.39 -9.62 -25.30
C GLU A 454 6.79 -10.17 -25.02
N VAL A 455 7.27 -10.05 -23.77
CA VAL A 455 8.55 -10.64 -23.37
C VAL A 455 8.50 -12.16 -23.43
N SER A 456 7.40 -12.78 -22.97
CA SER A 456 7.25 -14.24 -22.99
C SER A 456 7.22 -14.82 -24.40
N ASP A 457 6.66 -14.06 -25.35
CA ASP A 457 6.53 -14.43 -26.75
C ASP A 457 7.76 -14.04 -27.59
N THR A 458 8.78 -13.42 -26.97
CA THR A 458 10.01 -13.02 -27.65
C THR A 458 10.74 -14.25 -28.21
N PRO A 459 10.87 -14.39 -29.54
CA PRO A 459 11.48 -15.57 -30.15
C PRO A 459 12.93 -15.76 -29.71
N GLY A 460 13.28 -16.99 -29.33
CA GLY A 460 14.64 -17.36 -28.96
C GLY A 460 15.13 -16.77 -27.62
N LEU A 461 14.26 -16.16 -26.80
CA LEU A 461 14.65 -15.60 -25.50
C LEU A 461 15.30 -16.66 -24.59
N LEU A 462 14.65 -17.81 -24.43
CA LEU A 462 15.16 -18.90 -23.59
C LEU A 462 16.37 -19.60 -24.22
N ASP A 463 16.36 -19.82 -25.54
CA ASP A 463 17.54 -20.35 -26.25
C ASP A 463 18.76 -19.44 -26.04
N TRP A 464 18.57 -18.12 -26.12
CA TRP A 464 19.61 -17.15 -25.83
C TRP A 464 20.07 -17.22 -24.37
N LEU A 465 19.15 -17.25 -23.40
CA LEU A 465 19.50 -17.28 -21.97
C LEU A 465 20.33 -18.50 -21.61
N PHE A 466 19.87 -19.69 -22.00
CA PHE A 466 20.49 -20.96 -21.64
C PHE A 466 21.75 -21.29 -22.45
N ALA A 467 22.02 -20.55 -23.53
CA ALA A 467 23.31 -20.58 -24.23
C ALA A 467 24.43 -19.85 -23.48
N GLN A 468 24.09 -18.95 -22.54
CA GLN A 468 25.09 -18.16 -21.83
C GLN A 468 25.80 -18.99 -20.75
N LYS A 469 27.12 -18.82 -20.66
CA LYS A 469 27.97 -19.41 -19.62
C LYS A 469 29.06 -18.41 -19.25
N ARG A 470 29.39 -18.32 -17.97
CA ARG A 470 30.49 -17.48 -17.48
C ARG A 470 31.83 -18.06 -17.93
N ASP A 471 32.65 -17.25 -18.58
CA ASP A 471 34.04 -17.57 -18.92
C ASP A 471 34.96 -17.26 -17.72
N GLU A 472 35.59 -18.29 -17.13
CA GLU A 472 36.47 -18.14 -15.96
C GLU A 472 37.75 -17.31 -16.26
N LEU A 473 38.15 -17.20 -17.52
CA LEU A 473 39.41 -16.54 -17.94
C LEU A 473 39.29 -15.02 -18.16
N LYS A 474 38.09 -14.47 -18.37
CA LYS A 474 37.88 -13.03 -18.65
C LYS A 474 37.71 -12.16 -17.41
N GLN A 475 37.78 -12.74 -16.22
CA GLN A 475 37.55 -12.02 -14.95
C GLN A 475 38.84 -11.64 -14.20
N ASN A 476 40.01 -12.08 -14.68
CA ASN A 476 41.32 -11.78 -14.08
C ASN A 476 42.09 -10.64 -14.80
N ASN A 477 41.47 -10.00 -15.79
CA ASN A 477 41.97 -8.82 -16.50
C ASN A 477 40.93 -7.71 -16.38
#